data_AF-A0A0S8ARU8-F1
#
_entry.id   AF-A0A0S8ARU8-F1
#
_cell.length_a   1.000
_cell.length_b   1.000
_cell.length_c   1.000
_cell.angle_alpha   90.00
_cell.angle_beta   90.00
_cell.angle_gamma   90.00
#
_symmetry.space_group_name_H-M   'P 1'
#
loop_
_entity.id
_entity.type
_entity.pdbx_description
1 polymer ?
#
loop_
_entity_poly.entity_id
_entity_poly.type
_entity_poly.pdbx_seq_one_letter_code
_entity_poly.pdbx_strand_id
1 'polypeptide(L)'
;MRARVPLASVSALLVATACVKLGPSTDLSRFFLLTPEPAAPAAPTAQGPIVGVGPVTLPEYLSRDVIVTRVGPHEVRLAAADRWAEPLATQVPEILARNLDARMGASRAVTYPWPRAMEPDVTVRVDIVHFEADQAGTARLDAFWSVMTGGTVRSGSTAATQAVEGATVDAAVAALSALLGRLGDEIAAAVGR
;
A
#
# COMPACT_ATOMS: atom_id res chain seq x y z
N MET A 1 -65.78 -34.94 -60.80
CA MET A 1 -66.08 -33.50 -60.70
C MET A 1 -65.57 -33.01 -59.35
N ARG A 2 -64.56 -32.11 -59.34
CA ARG A 2 -64.07 -31.13 -58.32
C ARG A 2 -64.38 -31.43 -56.82
N ALA A 3 -63.42 -31.77 -55.97
CA ALA A 3 -62.39 -30.94 -55.28
C ALA A 3 -62.90 -30.12 -54.07
N ARG A 4 -62.29 -30.30 -52.88
CA ARG A 4 -61.56 -29.29 -52.06
C ARG A 4 -61.20 -29.80 -50.65
N VAL A 5 -59.99 -29.45 -50.22
CA VAL A 5 -59.33 -29.71 -48.93
C VAL A 5 -59.54 -28.51 -47.99
N PRO A 6 -59.68 -28.67 -46.65
CA PRO A 6 -59.41 -27.60 -45.68
C PRO A 6 -58.08 -27.85 -44.94
N LEU A 7 -57.05 -26.99 -45.05
CA LEU A 7 -56.77 -25.74 -44.30
C LEU A 7 -56.49 -26.03 -42.80
N ALA A 8 -55.27 -26.39 -42.39
CA ALA A 8 -54.08 -25.57 -42.11
C ALA A 8 -54.26 -24.51 -41.00
N SER A 9 -53.54 -24.66 -39.89
CA SER A 9 -52.94 -23.56 -39.10
C SER A 9 -51.88 -24.12 -38.15
N VAL A 10 -50.63 -24.17 -38.63
CA VAL A 10 -49.43 -24.47 -37.85
C VAL A 10 -48.97 -23.17 -37.20
N SER A 11 -49.05 -23.07 -35.87
CA SER A 11 -48.43 -21.98 -35.12
C SER A 11 -46.96 -22.32 -34.88
N ALA A 12 -46.07 -21.67 -35.63
CA ALA A 12 -44.63 -21.79 -35.47
C ALA A 12 -44.15 -20.88 -34.33
N LEU A 13 -43.72 -21.49 -33.22
CA LEU A 13 -43.13 -20.82 -32.07
C LEU A 13 -41.63 -20.60 -32.32
N LEU A 14 -41.25 -19.37 -32.65
CA LEU A 14 -39.86 -18.96 -32.85
C LEU A 14 -39.17 -18.78 -31.49
N VAL A 15 -38.45 -19.79 -31.01
CA VAL A 15 -37.60 -19.67 -29.81
C VAL A 15 -36.23 -19.18 -30.26
N ALA A 16 -35.99 -17.87 -30.11
CA ALA A 16 -34.67 -17.28 -30.31
C ALA A 16 -33.77 -17.66 -29.12
N THR A 17 -32.93 -18.68 -29.29
CA THR A 17 -31.85 -19.02 -28.36
C THR A 17 -30.76 -17.96 -28.43
N ALA A 18 -30.77 -17.02 -27.49
CA ALA A 18 -29.65 -16.12 -27.23
C ALA A 18 -28.53 -16.92 -26.54
N CYS A 19 -27.56 -17.40 -27.32
CA CYS A 19 -26.32 -17.95 -26.79
C CYS A 19 -25.46 -16.80 -26.22
N VAL A 20 -25.62 -16.49 -24.93
CA VAL A 20 -24.67 -15.65 -24.22
C VAL A 20 -23.39 -16.47 -24.06
N LYS A 21 -22.36 -16.17 -24.86
CA LYS A 21 -21.02 -16.72 -24.67
C LYS A 21 -20.40 -16.07 -23.43
N LEU A 22 -20.66 -16.63 -22.24
CA LEU A 22 -19.77 -16.42 -21.09
C LEU A 22 -18.50 -17.23 -21.36
N GLY A 23 -17.53 -16.62 -22.04
CA GLY A 23 -16.17 -17.15 -22.08
C GLY A 23 -15.54 -17.05 -20.68
N PRO A 24 -14.54 -17.90 -20.35
CA PRO A 24 -13.84 -17.81 -19.08
C PRO A 24 -13.17 -16.44 -18.96
N SER A 25 -13.57 -15.66 -17.94
CA SER A 25 -12.90 -14.40 -17.61
C SER A 25 -11.57 -14.74 -16.94
N THR A 26 -10.46 -14.64 -17.67
CA THR A 26 -9.13 -14.77 -17.08
C THR A 26 -8.89 -13.54 -16.19
N ASP A 27 -8.74 -13.75 -14.88
CA ASP A 27 -8.33 -12.68 -13.97
C ASP A 27 -6.86 -12.34 -14.25
N LEU A 28 -6.61 -11.12 -14.73
CA LEU A 28 -5.28 -10.59 -15.03
C LEU A 28 -4.74 -9.72 -13.89
N SER A 29 -5.39 -9.75 -12.72
CA SER A 29 -4.98 -8.95 -11.58
C SER A 29 -3.59 -9.35 -11.07
N ARG A 30 -2.78 -8.35 -10.78
CA ARG A 30 -1.47 -8.49 -10.15
C ARG A 30 -1.52 -7.88 -8.77
N PHE A 31 -0.92 -8.53 -7.79
CA PHE A 31 -0.95 -8.09 -6.40
C PHE A 31 0.46 -7.73 -5.93
N PHE A 32 0.57 -6.60 -5.25
CA PHE A 32 1.83 -6.03 -4.80
C PHE A 32 1.83 -5.83 -3.30
N LEU A 33 3.02 -5.99 -2.71
CA LEU A 33 3.29 -5.76 -1.30
C LEU A 33 4.47 -4.81 -1.17
N LEU A 34 4.41 -3.94 -0.16
CA LEU A 34 5.58 -3.23 0.31
C LEU A 34 6.51 -4.21 1.04
N THR A 35 7.81 -3.97 0.95
CA THR A 35 8.82 -4.81 1.61
C THR A 35 9.72 -3.97 2.51
N PRO A 36 10.21 -4.50 3.64
CA PRO A 36 11.19 -3.80 4.46
C PRO A 36 12.47 -3.57 3.67
N GLU A 37 13.06 -2.39 3.82
CA GLU A 37 14.33 -2.05 3.19
C GLU A 37 15.48 -2.56 4.05
N PRO A 38 16.41 -3.36 3.49
CA PRO A 38 17.58 -3.83 4.22
C PRO A 38 18.37 -2.65 4.81
N ALA A 39 18.63 -2.71 6.11
CA ALA A 39 19.54 -1.80 6.80
C ALA A 39 20.77 -2.59 7.26
N ALA A 40 21.92 -1.92 7.38
CA ALA A 40 23.06 -2.51 8.08
C ALA A 40 22.60 -2.80 9.52
N PRO A 41 22.62 -4.06 9.98
CA PRO A 41 22.12 -4.40 11.30
C PRO A 41 22.93 -3.63 12.35
N ALA A 42 22.25 -2.87 13.20
CA ALA A 42 22.88 -2.33 14.39
C ALA A 42 23.37 -3.48 15.28
N ALA A 43 24.47 -3.27 16.00
CA ALA A 43 25.02 -4.27 16.90
C ALA A 43 23.92 -4.72 17.88
N PRO A 44 23.69 -6.05 18.05
CA PRO A 44 22.62 -6.53 18.91
C PRO A 44 22.82 -6.00 20.32
N THR A 45 21.85 -5.25 20.82
CA THR A 45 21.83 -4.81 22.22
C THR A 45 20.97 -5.79 23.00
N ALA A 46 21.35 -6.17 24.22
CA ALA A 46 20.64 -7.24 24.95
C ALA A 46 19.19 -6.87 25.33
N GLN A 47 18.86 -5.56 25.43
CA GLN A 47 17.52 -5.04 25.70
C GLN A 47 17.37 -3.63 25.09
N GLY A 48 16.66 -3.50 23.96
CA GLY A 48 16.27 -2.21 23.38
C GLY A 48 14.84 -1.80 23.79
N PRO A 49 14.45 -0.51 23.58
CA PRO A 49 13.11 -0.04 23.89
C PRO A 49 12.05 -0.71 23.00
N ILE A 50 10.83 -0.87 23.53
CA ILE A 50 9.65 -1.19 22.72
C ILE A 50 9.24 0.08 21.95
N VAL A 51 9.12 -0.04 20.63
CA VAL A 51 8.77 1.09 19.76
C VAL A 51 7.39 0.88 19.16
N GLY A 52 6.45 1.76 19.50
CA GLY A 52 5.08 1.73 19.00
C GLY A 52 4.96 2.57 17.74
N VAL A 53 4.71 1.94 16.60
CA VAL A 53 4.40 2.62 15.36
C VAL A 53 2.89 2.81 15.25
N GLY A 54 2.46 4.04 15.50
CA GLY A 54 1.14 4.49 15.14
C GLY A 54 0.53 5.50 16.12
N PRO A 55 -0.55 6.18 15.69
CA PRO A 55 -1.24 5.97 14.42
C PRO A 55 -0.42 6.44 13.20
N VAL A 56 -0.61 5.74 12.07
CA VAL A 56 -0.11 6.16 10.75
C VAL A 56 -1.31 6.54 9.90
N THR A 57 -1.36 7.77 9.42
CA THR A 57 -2.46 8.26 8.56
C THR A 57 -1.98 8.39 7.11
N LEU A 58 -2.90 8.11 6.18
CA LEU A 58 -2.68 8.27 4.74
C LEU A 58 -3.83 9.10 4.13
N PRO A 59 -3.62 9.73 2.97
CA PRO A 59 -4.70 10.38 2.24
C PRO A 59 -5.74 9.36 1.77
N GLU A 60 -7.03 9.70 1.87
CA GLU A 60 -8.13 8.77 1.56
C GLU A 60 -8.16 8.27 0.11
N TYR A 61 -7.54 8.98 -0.83
CA TYR A 61 -7.42 8.48 -2.21
C TYR A 61 -6.48 7.27 -2.32
N LEU A 62 -5.59 7.06 -1.34
CA LEU A 62 -4.72 5.89 -1.21
C LEU A 62 -5.37 4.74 -0.43
N SER A 63 -6.54 4.95 0.19
CA SER A 63 -7.34 3.92 0.88
C SER A 63 -8.03 2.94 -0.10
N ARG A 64 -7.40 2.67 -1.24
CA ARG A 64 -7.93 1.83 -2.32
C ARG A 64 -7.06 0.59 -2.49
N ASP A 65 -7.67 -0.53 -2.84
CA ASP A 65 -6.95 -1.79 -3.07
C ASP A 65 -6.26 -1.84 -4.45
N VAL A 66 -6.12 -0.70 -5.13
CA VAL A 66 -5.49 -0.58 -6.46
C VAL A 66 -4.27 0.32 -6.38
N ILE A 67 -3.29 0.07 -7.24
CA ILE A 67 -2.15 0.98 -7.36
C ILE A 67 -2.64 2.33 -7.90
N VAL A 68 -2.25 3.40 -7.21
CA VAL A 68 -2.54 4.78 -7.60
C VAL A 68 -1.30 5.40 -8.23
N THR A 69 -1.46 6.05 -9.38
CA THR A 69 -0.39 6.79 -10.06
C THR A 69 -0.80 8.25 -10.23
N ARG A 70 0.07 9.18 -9.86
CA ARG A 70 -0.13 10.61 -10.14
C ARG A 70 0.10 10.90 -11.62
N VAL A 71 -0.86 11.52 -12.28
CA VAL A 71 -0.81 11.78 -13.73
C VAL A 71 -0.78 13.27 -14.07
N GLY A 72 -1.03 14.11 -13.08
CA GLY A 72 -0.85 15.55 -13.16
C GLY A 72 -0.90 16.21 -11.78
N PRO A 73 -0.79 17.54 -11.71
CA PRO A 73 -0.83 18.28 -10.45
C PRO A 73 -2.12 18.06 -9.65
N HIS A 74 -3.23 17.78 -10.35
CA HIS A 74 -4.56 17.66 -9.75
C HIS A 74 -5.27 16.35 -10.13
N GLU A 75 -4.55 15.38 -10.67
CA GLU A 75 -5.13 14.14 -11.19
C GLU A 75 -4.32 12.91 -10.75
N VAL A 76 -5.03 11.90 -10.30
CA VAL A 76 -4.50 10.56 -10.04
C VAL A 76 -5.29 9.55 -10.86
N ARG A 77 -4.60 8.51 -11.32
CA ARG A 77 -5.18 7.39 -12.06
C ARG A 77 -5.09 6.13 -11.22
N LEU A 78 -6.19 5.40 -11.19
CA LEU A 78 -6.29 4.10 -10.58
C LEU A 78 -5.90 3.02 -11.59
N ALA A 79 -5.09 2.06 -11.17
CA ALA A 79 -4.76 0.92 -12.00
C ALA A 79 -5.98 0.02 -12.27
N ALA A 80 -6.03 -0.57 -13.47
CA ALA A 80 -7.12 -1.45 -13.87
C ALA A 80 -6.98 -2.88 -13.30
N ALA A 81 -5.74 -3.39 -13.21
CA ALA A 81 -5.44 -4.76 -12.81
C ALA A 81 -4.37 -4.85 -11.70
N ASP A 82 -3.57 -3.80 -11.48
CA ASP A 82 -2.54 -3.80 -10.45
C ASP A 82 -3.12 -3.36 -9.10
N ARG A 83 -2.96 -4.21 -8.08
CA ARG A 83 -3.63 -4.13 -6.79
C ARG A 83 -2.66 -4.23 -5.64
N TRP A 84 -2.99 -3.58 -4.53
CA TRP A 84 -2.34 -3.92 -3.28
C TRP A 84 -2.86 -5.26 -2.80
N ALA A 85 -1.97 -6.15 -2.34
CA ALA A 85 -2.38 -7.42 -1.74
C ALA A 85 -3.04 -7.22 -0.36
N GLU A 86 -2.75 -6.09 0.27
CA GLU A 86 -3.31 -5.65 1.54
C GLU A 86 -3.46 -4.12 1.53
N PRO A 87 -4.46 -3.52 2.20
CA PRO A 87 -4.58 -2.06 2.25
C PRO A 87 -3.30 -1.39 2.74
N LEU A 88 -2.93 -0.26 2.11
CA LEU A 88 -1.75 0.52 2.52
C LEU A 88 -1.79 0.95 4.00
N ALA A 89 -3.00 1.20 4.52
CA ALA A 89 -3.21 1.54 5.93
C ALA A 89 -2.73 0.45 6.90
N THR A 90 -2.65 -0.81 6.46
CA THR A 90 -2.07 -1.90 7.24
C THR A 90 -0.60 -2.13 6.89
N GLN A 91 -0.25 -2.15 5.60
CA GLN A 91 1.12 -2.44 5.17
C GLN A 91 2.12 -1.39 5.65
N VAL A 92 1.81 -0.09 5.54
CA VAL A 92 2.76 0.98 5.86
C VAL A 92 3.23 0.93 7.32
N PRO A 93 2.35 0.89 8.35
CA PRO A 93 2.80 0.80 9.74
C PRO A 93 3.60 -0.48 10.01
N GLU A 94 3.23 -1.62 9.41
CA GLU A 94 3.98 -2.87 9.57
C GLU A 94 5.38 -2.82 8.97
N ILE A 95 5.51 -2.33 7.73
CA ILE A 95 6.81 -2.20 7.07
C ILE A 95 7.68 -1.16 7.78
N LEU A 96 7.09 -0.06 8.25
CA LEU A 96 7.82 0.92 9.04
C LEU A 96 8.30 0.33 10.38
N ALA A 97 7.48 -0.45 11.07
CA ALA A 97 7.89 -1.17 12.28
C ALA A 97 9.06 -2.12 12.02
N ARG A 98 8.99 -2.92 10.94
CA ARG A 98 10.09 -3.83 10.54
C ARG A 98 11.37 -3.07 10.18
N ASN A 99 11.24 -1.94 9.48
CA ASN A 99 12.36 -1.08 9.12
C ASN A 99 13.04 -0.53 10.39
N LEU A 100 12.26 -0.07 11.36
CA LEU A 100 12.75 0.43 12.64
C LEU A 100 13.44 -0.67 13.46
N ASP A 101 12.85 -1.86 13.52
CA ASP A 101 13.47 -3.02 14.18
C ASP A 101 14.84 -3.38 13.60
N ALA A 102 14.95 -3.40 12.27
CA ALA A 102 16.23 -3.64 11.61
C ALA A 102 17.29 -2.58 11.95
N ARG A 103 16.88 -1.31 12.11
CA ARG A 103 17.77 -0.16 12.33
C ARG A 103 18.21 0.01 13.78
N MET A 104 17.38 -0.36 14.74
CA MET A 104 17.66 -0.15 16.17
C MET A 104 18.26 -1.37 16.88
N GLY A 105 18.42 -2.51 16.19
CA GLY A 105 19.29 -3.63 16.62
C GLY A 105 18.84 -4.41 17.86
N ALA A 106 17.78 -3.99 18.55
CA ALA A 106 17.23 -4.67 19.72
C ALA A 106 15.84 -4.14 20.14
N SER A 107 15.23 -3.29 19.32
CA SER A 107 13.87 -2.83 19.60
C SER A 107 12.89 -3.95 19.30
N ARG A 108 11.75 -3.89 20.00
CA ARG A 108 10.56 -4.62 19.58
C ARG A 108 9.58 -3.60 19.05
N ALA A 109 9.46 -3.50 17.74
CA ALA A 109 8.50 -2.61 17.11
C ALA A 109 7.13 -3.30 17.07
N VAL A 110 6.11 -2.58 17.51
CA VAL A 110 4.71 -3.01 17.49
C VAL A 110 3.87 -1.95 16.81
N THR A 111 2.80 -2.36 16.14
CA THR A 111 1.90 -1.42 15.44
C THR A 111 0.70 -1.06 16.31
N TYR A 112 0.17 0.15 16.11
CA TYR A 112 -1.09 0.56 16.72
C TYR A 112 -2.30 -0.15 16.07
N PRO A 113 -3.33 -0.55 16.84
CA PRO A 113 -3.39 -0.55 18.30
C PRO A 113 -2.60 -1.72 18.88
N TRP A 114 -1.70 -1.44 19.84
CA TRP A 114 -0.91 -2.48 20.50
C TRP A 114 -1.62 -3.03 21.74
N PRO A 115 -1.36 -4.31 22.12
CA PRO A 115 -1.84 -4.86 23.37
C PRO A 115 -1.29 -4.10 24.58
N ARG A 116 -2.08 -4.02 25.66
CA ARG A 116 -1.68 -3.34 26.90
C ARG A 116 -0.40 -3.91 27.55
N ALA A 117 -0.09 -5.18 27.30
CA ALA A 117 1.12 -5.83 27.77
C ALA A 117 2.39 -5.45 26.97
N MET A 118 2.23 -4.71 25.87
CA MET A 118 3.30 -4.25 24.98
C MET A 118 3.26 -2.72 24.89
N GLU A 119 3.11 -2.05 26.04
CA GLU A 119 3.14 -0.60 26.10
C GLU A 119 4.51 -0.08 25.63
N PRO A 120 4.57 0.77 24.59
CA PRO A 120 5.84 1.22 24.04
C PRO A 120 6.56 2.23 24.93
N ASP A 121 7.87 2.09 25.06
CA ASP A 121 8.76 3.09 25.68
C ASP A 121 8.89 4.32 24.78
N VAL A 122 8.79 4.11 23.46
CA VAL A 122 8.87 5.12 22.41
C VAL A 122 7.64 4.99 21.52
N THR A 123 6.92 6.07 21.26
CA THR A 123 5.81 6.08 20.29
C THR A 123 6.15 6.95 19.08
N VAL A 124 5.84 6.44 17.90
CA VAL A 124 6.08 7.06 16.60
C VAL A 124 4.73 7.28 15.94
N ARG A 125 4.39 8.54 15.71
CA ARG A 125 3.22 8.92 14.90
C ARG A 125 3.69 9.43 13.55
N VAL A 126 2.98 9.05 12.49
CA VAL A 126 3.29 9.48 11.12
C VAL A 126 2.01 9.92 10.44
N ASP A 127 2.08 11.05 9.73
CA ASP A 127 1.03 11.54 8.84
C ASP A 127 1.60 11.66 7.43
N ILE A 128 1.16 10.78 6.54
CA ILE A 128 1.62 10.72 5.15
C ILE A 128 0.73 11.62 4.30
N VAL A 129 1.38 12.49 3.52
CA VAL A 129 0.73 13.45 2.61
C VAL A 129 0.79 12.97 1.16
N HIS A 130 1.90 12.35 0.77
CA HIS A 130 2.10 11.74 -0.55
C HIS A 130 2.78 10.38 -0.37
N PHE A 131 2.28 9.38 -1.09
CA PHE A 131 2.86 8.04 -1.13
C PHE A 131 2.42 7.32 -2.40
N GLU A 132 2.91 7.82 -3.54
CA GLU A 132 2.59 7.30 -4.85
C GLU A 132 3.73 7.55 -5.84
N ALA A 133 3.71 6.82 -6.96
CA ALA A 133 4.54 7.15 -8.12
C ALA A 133 3.79 8.04 -9.11
N ASP A 134 4.53 8.83 -9.86
CA ASP A 134 4.02 9.62 -10.97
C ASP A 134 4.31 8.97 -12.34
N GLN A 135 3.68 9.50 -13.39
CA GLN A 135 3.92 9.07 -14.76
C GLN A 135 5.30 9.47 -15.31
N ALA A 136 6.02 10.36 -14.64
CA ALA A 136 7.38 10.76 -15.01
C ALA A 136 8.43 9.76 -14.50
N GLY A 137 8.01 8.69 -13.79
CA GLY A 137 8.90 7.68 -13.26
C GLY A 137 9.55 8.11 -11.96
N THR A 138 8.85 8.86 -11.12
CA THR A 138 9.31 9.24 -9.78
C THR A 138 8.31 8.78 -8.72
N ALA A 139 8.77 8.00 -7.75
CA ALA A 139 8.05 7.72 -6.51
C ALA A 139 8.30 8.84 -5.50
N ARG A 140 7.28 9.21 -4.74
CA ARG A 140 7.36 10.28 -3.73
C ARG A 140 6.81 9.81 -2.39
N LEU A 141 7.49 10.19 -1.32
CA LEU A 141 7.00 10.13 0.05
C LEU A 141 7.15 11.51 0.68
N ASP A 142 6.02 12.06 1.11
CA ASP A 142 5.99 13.22 1.99
C ASP A 142 5.27 12.85 3.26
N ALA A 143 5.88 13.13 4.41
CA ALA A 143 5.31 12.79 5.70
C ALA A 143 5.71 13.78 6.79
N PHE A 144 4.81 13.99 7.75
CA PHE A 144 5.14 14.56 9.05
C PHE A 144 5.25 13.43 10.06
N TRP A 145 6.19 13.53 10.99
CA TRP A 145 6.36 12.50 12.00
C TRP A 145 6.72 13.10 13.35
N SER A 146 6.37 12.38 14.41
CA SER A 146 6.78 12.70 15.77
C SER A 146 7.16 11.45 16.53
N VAL A 147 8.25 11.54 17.28
CA VAL A 147 8.74 10.53 18.21
C VAL A 147 8.53 11.06 19.63
N MET A 148 7.90 10.26 20.49
CA MET A 148 7.69 10.59 21.88
C MET A 148 8.34 9.54 22.77
N THR A 149 9.21 9.99 23.67
CA THR A 149 9.97 9.16 24.61
C THR A 149 9.92 9.80 26.00
N GLY A 150 9.33 9.13 26.99
CA GLY A 150 9.30 9.62 28.37
C GLY A 150 8.76 11.05 28.55
N GLY A 151 7.76 11.45 27.75
CA GLY A 151 7.17 12.80 27.77
C GLY A 151 7.92 13.86 26.95
N THR A 152 9.09 13.54 26.40
CA THR A 152 9.78 14.40 25.43
C THR A 152 9.27 14.10 24.02
N VAL A 153 8.94 15.15 23.26
CA VAL A 153 8.50 15.02 21.86
C VAL A 153 9.54 15.61 20.93
N ARG A 154 9.90 14.85 19.90
CA ARG A 154 10.67 15.30 18.75
C ARG A 154 9.82 15.14 17.51
N SER A 155 9.89 16.11 16.60
CA SER A 155 9.11 16.11 15.37
C SER A 155 9.97 16.48 14.18
N GLY A 156 9.55 16.04 13.01
CA GLY A 156 10.17 16.37 11.74
C GLY A 156 9.22 16.18 10.57
N SER A 157 9.74 16.46 9.39
CA SER A 157 9.08 16.20 8.13
C SER A 157 10.07 15.58 7.16
N THR A 158 9.61 14.59 6.40
CA THR A 158 10.35 13.93 5.34
C THR A 158 9.72 14.31 4.02
N ALA A 159 10.52 14.76 3.06
CA ALA A 159 10.11 14.97 1.67
C ALA A 159 11.16 14.32 0.78
N ALA A 160 10.82 13.17 0.22
CA ALA A 160 11.77 12.32 -0.47
C ALA A 160 11.19 11.79 -1.78
N THR A 161 12.06 11.68 -2.78
CA THR A 161 11.74 11.06 -4.07
C THR A 161 12.72 9.95 -4.41
N GLN A 162 12.26 8.99 -5.21
CA GLN A 162 13.06 7.88 -5.73
C GLN A 162 12.72 7.71 -7.22
N ALA A 163 13.74 7.57 -8.06
CA ALA A 163 13.51 7.23 -9.47
C ALA A 163 12.94 5.81 -9.60
N VAL A 164 11.98 5.62 -10.52
CA VAL A 164 11.37 4.34 -10.83
C VAL A 164 12.07 3.74 -12.05
N GLU A 165 12.78 2.65 -11.85
CA GLU A 165 13.51 1.98 -12.92
C GLU A 165 12.56 1.23 -13.88
N GLY A 166 12.73 1.43 -15.19
CA GLY A 166 11.98 0.67 -16.20
C GLY A 166 10.46 0.96 -16.29
N ALA A 167 9.96 1.99 -15.59
CA ALA A 167 8.56 2.42 -15.61
C ALA A 167 7.53 1.30 -15.35
N THR A 168 7.90 0.31 -14.52
CA THR A 168 7.01 -0.78 -14.13
C THR A 168 6.36 -0.51 -12.78
N VAL A 169 5.19 -1.11 -12.55
CA VAL A 169 4.53 -1.05 -11.23
C VAL A 169 5.37 -1.71 -10.15
N ASP A 170 6.06 -2.80 -10.48
CA ASP A 170 6.95 -3.50 -9.56
C ASP A 170 8.09 -2.58 -9.08
N ALA A 171 8.76 -1.91 -10.03
CA ALA A 171 9.79 -0.92 -9.71
C ALA A 171 9.24 0.29 -8.95
N ALA A 172 8.00 0.71 -9.23
CA ALA A 172 7.35 1.79 -8.48
C ALA A 172 7.12 1.39 -7.02
N VAL A 173 6.66 0.16 -6.77
CA VAL A 173 6.46 -0.39 -5.43
C VAL A 173 7.80 -0.59 -4.70
N ALA A 174 8.84 -1.03 -5.40
CA ALA A 174 10.20 -1.10 -4.85
C ALA A 174 10.71 0.29 -4.44
N ALA A 175 10.49 1.31 -5.28
CA ALA A 175 10.88 2.67 -4.98
C ALA A 175 10.12 3.26 -3.77
N LEU A 176 8.84 2.93 -3.62
CA LEU A 176 8.03 3.28 -2.44
C LEU A 176 8.50 2.57 -1.16
N SER A 177 8.88 1.29 -1.27
CA SER A 177 9.50 0.53 -0.15
C SER A 177 10.81 1.19 0.31
N ALA A 178 11.68 1.59 -0.62
CA ALA A 178 12.92 2.28 -0.31
C ALA A 178 12.69 3.66 0.35
N LEU A 179 11.62 4.38 -0.05
CA LEU A 179 11.21 5.63 0.59
C LEU A 179 10.77 5.42 2.05
N LEU A 180 10.02 4.35 2.34
CA LEU A 180 9.69 3.98 3.73
C LEU A 180 10.94 3.57 4.53
N GLY A 181 11.91 2.95 3.88
CA GLY A 181 13.24 2.69 4.47
C GLY A 181 13.89 3.98 4.95
N ARG A 182 13.97 4.99 4.07
CA ARG A 182 14.54 6.31 4.40
C ARG A 182 13.78 7.03 5.51
N LEU A 183 12.45 6.99 5.50
CA LEU A 183 11.65 7.51 6.61
C LEU A 183 12.01 6.79 7.93
N GLY A 184 12.19 5.47 7.89
CA GLY A 184 12.65 4.67 9.02
C GLY A 184 14.03 5.09 9.53
N ASP A 185 14.97 5.44 8.64
CA ASP A 185 16.30 5.96 9.01
C ASP A 185 16.21 7.29 9.76
N GLU A 186 15.40 8.23 9.26
CA GLU A 186 15.19 9.54 9.88
C GLU A 186 14.55 9.42 11.28
N ILE A 187 13.53 8.57 11.41
CA ILE A 187 12.85 8.31 12.68
C ILE A 187 13.81 7.62 13.67
N ALA A 188 14.55 6.58 13.25
CA ALA A 188 15.50 5.90 14.11
C ALA A 188 16.59 6.87 14.64
N ALA A 189 17.08 7.78 13.79
CA ALA A 189 18.02 8.83 14.19
C ALA A 189 17.40 9.86 15.17
N ALA A 190 16.09 10.04 15.15
CA ALA A 190 15.37 10.87 16.12
C ALA A 190 15.14 10.17 17.46
N VAL A 191 15.06 8.83 17.49
CA VAL A 191 14.97 8.04 18.72
C VAL A 191 16.30 8.05 19.48
N GLY A 192 17.43 7.84 18.79
CA GLY A 192 18.74 7.67 19.43
C GLY A 192 19.42 8.94 19.95
N ARG A 193 18.82 10.12 19.75
CA ARG A 193 19.39 11.42 20.17
C ARG A 193 18.98 11.85 21.58
#